data_AF-A0A1Q5SIM4-F1
#
_entry.id   AF-A0A1Q5SIM4-F1
#
_cell.length_a   1.000
_cell.length_b   1.000
_cell.length_c   1.000
_cell.angle_alpha   90.00
_cell.angle_beta   90.00
_cell.angle_gamma   90.00
#
_symmetry.space_group_name_H-M   'P 1'
#
loop_
_entity.id
_entity.type
_entity.pdbx_description
1 polymer ?
#
loop_
_entity_poly.entity_id
_entity_poly.type
_entity_poly.pdbx_seq_one_letter_code
_entity_poly.pdbx_strand_id
1 'polypeptide(L)'
;MTLAAASFWNSAANLGLLGSAILLFLATFVLWQTADRKEELWDADKADANLKIAELNKEAANAKLETERLRLRFAWRTMDKDQRSRISSKLKKYSGQRFEIVTYTSDIEAANFGAKIHEALRDAGWIYVKIASWQTVG
;
A
#
# COMPACT_ATOMS: atom_id res chain seq x y z
N MET A 1 23.30 -27.99 -78.67
CA MET A 1 24.04 -27.37 -77.56
C MET A 1 25.41 -28.03 -77.47
N THR A 2 26.49 -27.26 -77.44
CA THR A 2 27.84 -27.81 -77.33
C THR A 2 28.10 -28.28 -75.89
N LEU A 3 28.93 -29.31 -75.72
CA LEU A 3 29.32 -29.84 -74.39
C LEU A 3 29.82 -28.75 -73.42
N ALA A 4 30.44 -27.69 -73.95
CA ALA A 4 30.90 -26.54 -73.18
C ALA A 4 29.77 -25.70 -72.55
N ALA A 5 28.62 -25.60 -73.21
CA ALA A 5 27.48 -24.89 -72.64
C ALA A 5 26.88 -25.67 -71.45
N ALA A 6 26.80 -27.00 -71.56
CA ALA A 6 26.27 -27.85 -70.49
C ALA A 6 27.17 -27.83 -69.23
N SER A 7 28.50 -27.86 -69.39
CA SER A 7 29.43 -27.76 -68.26
C SER A 7 29.40 -26.38 -67.60
N PHE A 8 29.25 -25.30 -68.37
CA PHE A 8 29.08 -23.95 -67.84
C PHE A 8 27.83 -23.83 -66.96
N TRP A 9 26.68 -24.30 -67.44
CA TRP A 9 25.42 -24.25 -66.67
C TRP A 9 25.47 -25.11 -65.40
N ASN A 10 26.13 -26.28 -65.44
CA ASN A 10 26.32 -27.12 -64.26
C ASN A 10 27.21 -26.42 -63.21
N SER A 11 28.33 -25.84 -63.63
CA SER A 11 29.21 -25.06 -62.73
C SER A 11 28.50 -23.84 -62.14
N ALA A 12 27.70 -23.12 -62.93
CA ALA A 12 26.92 -21.98 -62.45
C ALA A 12 25.84 -22.40 -61.44
N ALA A 13 25.15 -23.53 -61.69
CA ALA A 13 24.16 -24.08 -60.77
C ALA A 13 24.79 -24.50 -59.43
N ASN A 14 25.94 -25.20 -59.46
CA ASN A 14 26.66 -25.59 -58.25
C ASN A 14 27.16 -24.39 -57.46
N LEU A 15 27.65 -23.34 -58.15
CA LEU A 15 28.06 -22.10 -57.50
C LEU A 15 26.86 -21.39 -56.84
N GLY A 16 25.70 -21.36 -57.51
CA GLY A 16 24.47 -20.81 -56.95
C GLY A 16 24.01 -21.56 -55.70
N LEU A 17 24.04 -22.89 -55.72
CA LEU A 17 23.71 -23.73 -54.57
C LEU A 17 24.66 -23.47 -53.39
N LEU A 18 25.97 -23.45 -53.64
CA LEU A 18 26.98 -23.14 -52.61
C LEU A 18 26.77 -21.73 -52.03
N GLY A 19 26.49 -20.74 -52.87
CA GLY A 19 26.17 -19.38 -52.43
C GLY A 19 24.97 -19.34 -51.49
N SER A 20 23.88 -20.03 -51.84
CA SER A 20 22.68 -20.09 -50.98
C SER A 20 22.92 -20.79 -49.65
N ALA A 21 23.72 -21.86 -49.63
CA ALA A 21 24.08 -22.57 -48.40
C ALA A 21 24.90 -21.70 -47.46
N ILE A 22 25.87 -20.95 -47.99
CA ILE A 22 26.67 -19.99 -47.21
C ILE A 22 25.78 -18.90 -46.62
N LEU A 23 24.84 -18.37 -47.41
CA LEU A 23 23.91 -17.34 -46.93
C LEU A 23 23.01 -17.86 -45.78
N LEU A 24 22.49 -19.08 -45.89
CA LEU A 24 21.70 -19.68 -44.80
C LEU A 24 22.54 -19.88 -43.55
N PHE A 25 23.77 -20.36 -43.70
CA PHE A 25 24.68 -20.53 -42.57
C PHE A 25 24.98 -19.19 -41.87
N LEU A 26 25.28 -18.13 -42.63
CA LEU A 26 25.49 -16.80 -42.09
C LEU A 26 24.23 -16.26 -41.39
N ALA A 27 23.04 -16.47 -41.96
CA ALA A 27 21.78 -16.06 -41.36
C ALA A 27 21.54 -16.77 -40.01
N THR A 28 21.75 -18.08 -39.94
CA THR A 28 21.65 -18.84 -38.68
C THR A 28 22.68 -18.37 -37.65
N PHE A 29 23.91 -18.09 -38.08
CA PHE A 29 24.96 -17.60 -37.20
C PHE A 29 24.62 -16.23 -36.59
N VAL A 30 24.08 -15.30 -37.39
CA VAL A 30 23.64 -13.98 -36.90
C VAL A 30 22.45 -14.12 -35.94
N LEU A 31 21.49 -15.01 -36.23
CA LEU A 31 20.37 -15.29 -35.33
C LEU A 31 20.86 -15.83 -33.98
N TRP A 32 21.83 -16.74 -33.99
CA TRP A 32 22.43 -17.27 -32.76
C TRP A 32 23.14 -16.18 -31.95
N GLN A 33 23.99 -15.37 -32.59
CA GLN A 33 24.72 -14.29 -31.92
C GLN A 33 23.78 -13.23 -31.30
N THR A 34 22.66 -12.95 -31.97
CA THR A 34 21.65 -11.99 -31.47
C THR A 34 20.76 -12.57 -30.37
N ALA A 35 20.61 -13.91 -30.29
CA ALA A 35 19.92 -14.57 -29.19
C ALA A 35 20.70 -14.41 -27.88
N ASP A 36 22.01 -14.71 -27.88
CA ASP A 36 22.85 -14.64 -26.68
C ASP A 36 22.87 -13.23 -26.06
N ARG A 37 22.99 -12.18 -26.90
CA ARG A 37 22.97 -10.79 -26.41
C ARG A 37 21.62 -10.37 -25.84
N LYS A 38 20.52 -10.94 -26.32
CA LYS A 38 19.18 -10.65 -25.79
C LYS A 38 18.98 -11.28 -24.43
N GLU A 39 19.53 -12.47 -24.20
CA GLU A 39 19.45 -13.14 -22.90
C GLU A 39 20.18 -12.31 -21.82
N GLU A 40 21.38 -11.81 -22.11
CA GLU A 40 22.13 -10.97 -21.15
C GLU A 40 21.37 -9.67 -20.79
N LEU A 41 20.80 -8.99 -21.80
CA LEU A 41 20.00 -7.78 -21.55
C LEU A 41 18.73 -8.08 -20.76
N TRP A 42 18.04 -9.18 -21.08
CA TRP A 42 16.84 -9.57 -20.34
C TRP A 42 17.13 -9.99 -18.91
N ASP A 43 18.27 -10.61 -18.66
CA ASP A 43 18.68 -10.98 -17.30
C ASP A 43 19.07 -9.75 -16.48
N ALA A 44 19.73 -8.76 -17.09
CA ALA A 44 19.99 -7.47 -16.46
C ALA A 44 18.68 -6.72 -16.15
N ASP A 45 17.74 -6.65 -17.09
CA ASP A 45 16.44 -6.00 -16.91
C ASP A 45 15.61 -6.70 -15.83
N LYS A 46 15.64 -8.04 -15.77
CA LYS A 46 14.97 -8.81 -14.70
C LYS A 46 15.61 -8.53 -13.34
N ALA A 47 16.94 -8.45 -13.27
CA ALA A 47 17.63 -8.14 -12.03
C ALA A 47 17.26 -6.75 -11.52
N ASP A 48 17.26 -5.73 -12.38
CA ASP A 48 16.84 -4.37 -12.03
C ASP A 48 15.37 -4.32 -11.59
N ALA A 49 14.47 -4.97 -12.35
CA ALA A 49 13.06 -5.05 -11.99
C ALA A 49 12.85 -5.73 -10.62
N ASN A 50 13.58 -6.81 -10.34
CA ASN A 50 13.52 -7.51 -9.06
C ASN A 50 14.04 -6.64 -7.90
N LEU A 51 15.12 -5.88 -8.11
CA LEU A 51 15.64 -4.93 -7.11
C LEU A 51 14.59 -3.85 -6.81
N LYS A 52 13.97 -3.29 -7.85
CA LYS A 52 12.92 -2.28 -7.69
C LYS A 52 11.68 -2.81 -7.00
N ILE A 53 11.27 -4.05 -7.30
CA ILE A 53 10.17 -4.72 -6.59
C ILE A 53 10.52 -4.92 -5.12
N ALA A 54 11.74 -5.34 -4.80
CA ALA A 54 12.20 -5.52 -3.43
C ALA A 54 12.21 -4.19 -2.65
N GLU A 55 12.67 -3.10 -3.28
CA GLU A 55 12.66 -1.76 -2.70
C GLU A 55 11.24 -1.26 -2.44
N LEU A 56 10.35 -1.32 -3.43
CA LEU A 56 8.95 -0.91 -3.28
C LEU A 56 8.22 -1.73 -2.22
N ASN A 57 8.51 -3.04 -2.11
CA ASN A 57 7.95 -3.88 -1.05
C ASN A 57 8.44 -3.46 0.34
N LYS A 58 9.72 -3.09 0.47
CA LYS A 58 10.29 -2.58 1.72
C LYS A 58 9.65 -1.24 2.11
N GLU A 59 9.50 -0.33 1.17
CA GLU A 59 8.82 0.95 1.39
C GLU A 59 7.35 0.76 1.80
N ALA A 60 6.62 -0.10 1.09
CA ALA A 60 5.24 -0.41 1.42
C ALA A 60 5.10 -1.06 2.81
N ALA A 61 6.02 -1.94 3.20
CA ALA A 61 6.05 -2.53 4.53
C ALA A 61 6.32 -1.48 5.61
N ASN A 62 7.26 -0.56 5.36
CA ASN A 62 7.57 0.54 6.28
C ASN A 62 6.38 1.50 6.42
N ALA A 63 5.75 1.89 5.31
CA ALA A 63 4.56 2.74 5.33
C ALA A 63 3.41 2.09 6.10
N LYS A 64 3.16 0.79 5.88
CA LYS A 64 2.16 0.04 6.66
C LYS A 64 2.47 0.08 8.15
N LEU A 65 3.71 -0.20 8.53
CA LEU A 65 4.15 -0.20 9.93
C LEU A 65 4.01 1.19 10.58
N GLU A 66 4.34 2.26 9.85
CA GLU A 66 4.14 3.63 10.33
C GLU A 66 2.66 3.98 10.46
N THR A 67 1.81 3.59 9.50
CA THR A 67 0.36 3.79 9.60
C THR A 67 -0.24 3.05 10.80
N GLU A 68 0.21 1.83 11.11
CA GLU A 68 -0.21 1.12 12.31
C GLU A 68 0.26 1.80 13.59
N ARG A 69 1.50 2.31 13.63
CA ARG A 69 2.00 3.10 14.77
C ARG A 69 1.19 4.37 14.98
N LEU A 70 0.83 5.07 13.91
CA LEU A 70 -0.02 6.25 13.97
C LEU A 70 -1.43 5.88 14.42
N ARG A 71 -2.01 4.79 13.89
CA ARG A 71 -3.30 4.27 14.35
C ARG A 71 -3.30 3.94 15.84
N LEU A 72 -2.22 3.37 16.37
CA LEU A 72 -2.09 3.11 17.81
C LEU A 72 -1.96 4.40 18.63
N ARG A 73 -1.23 5.41 18.12
CA ARG A 73 -1.06 6.71 18.80
C ARG A 73 -2.35 7.55 18.78
N PHE A 74 -3.08 7.50 17.67
CA PHE A 74 -4.35 8.19 17.45
C PHE A 74 -5.55 7.28 17.68
N ALA A 75 -5.35 6.11 18.30
CA ALA A 75 -6.45 5.28 18.74
C ALA A 75 -7.27 6.12 19.72
N TRP A 76 -8.55 6.29 19.41
CA TRP A 76 -9.46 7.09 20.23
C TRP A 76 -9.34 6.68 21.69
N ARG A 77 -9.30 7.66 22.59
CA ARG A 77 -9.31 7.38 24.02
C ARG A 77 -10.59 6.62 24.37
N THR A 78 -10.48 5.32 24.55
CA THR A 78 -11.59 4.46 24.96
C THR A 78 -11.58 4.31 26.47
N MET A 79 -12.73 4.45 27.10
CA MET A 79 -12.92 4.11 28.51
C MET A 79 -13.54 2.71 28.59
N ASP A 80 -12.80 1.75 29.15
CA ASP A 80 -13.34 0.41 29.36
C ASP A 80 -14.40 0.40 30.50
N LYS A 81 -15.18 -0.69 30.61
CA LYS A 81 -16.25 -0.79 31.63
C LYS A 81 -15.70 -0.75 33.06
N ASP A 82 -14.51 -1.30 33.29
CA ASP A 82 -13.90 -1.36 34.61
C ASP A 82 -13.36 0.00 35.03
N GLN A 83 -12.73 0.74 34.11
CA GLN A 83 -12.34 2.14 34.27
C GLN A 83 -13.55 2.99 34.59
N ARG A 84 -14.65 2.83 33.84
CA ARG A 84 -15.90 3.53 34.09
C ARG A 84 -16.43 3.24 35.50
N SER A 85 -16.43 1.97 35.92
CA SER A 85 -16.84 1.55 37.26
C SER A 85 -15.93 2.12 38.37
N ARG A 86 -14.61 2.13 38.15
CA ARG A 86 -13.64 2.73 39.09
C ARG A 86 -13.83 4.24 39.22
N ILE A 87 -14.15 4.93 38.13
CA ILE A 87 -14.46 6.36 38.15
C ILE A 87 -15.79 6.59 38.89
N SER A 88 -16.85 5.88 38.52
CA SER A 88 -18.18 6.09 39.12
C SER A 88 -18.21 5.76 40.61
N SER A 89 -17.55 4.68 41.05
CA SER A 89 -17.43 4.33 42.47
C SER A 89 -16.74 5.42 43.30
N LYS A 90 -15.68 6.06 42.78
CA LYS A 90 -15.01 7.18 43.44
C LYS A 90 -15.87 8.45 43.48
N LEU A 91 -16.68 8.68 42.44
CA LEU A 91 -17.54 9.86 42.32
C LEU A 91 -18.87 9.72 43.07
N LYS A 92 -19.25 8.51 43.48
CA LYS A 92 -20.50 8.21 44.16
C LYS A 92 -20.71 9.01 45.45
N LYS A 93 -19.63 9.36 46.16
CA LYS A 93 -19.68 10.23 47.36
C LYS A 93 -20.16 11.67 47.07
N TYR A 94 -20.17 12.06 45.80
CA TYR A 94 -20.68 13.34 45.31
C TYR A 94 -21.99 13.16 44.52
N SER A 95 -22.77 12.11 44.77
CA SER A 95 -24.05 11.90 44.10
C SER A 95 -24.99 13.10 44.30
N GLY A 96 -25.83 13.39 43.29
CA GLY A 96 -26.78 14.51 43.30
C GLY A 96 -26.23 15.83 42.77
N GLN A 97 -24.92 15.94 42.51
CA GLN A 97 -24.34 17.10 41.86
C GLN A 97 -24.85 17.26 40.43
N ARG A 98 -25.02 18.51 39.99
CA ARG A 98 -25.46 18.85 38.63
C ARG A 98 -24.25 19.01 37.72
N PHE A 99 -24.34 18.53 36.50
CA PHE A 99 -23.28 18.71 35.51
C PHE A 99 -23.83 18.91 34.10
N GLU A 100 -23.01 19.54 33.28
CA GLU A 100 -23.16 19.64 31.84
C GLU A 100 -21.85 19.18 31.18
N ILE A 101 -21.95 18.57 30.01
CA ILE A 101 -20.80 18.24 29.18
C ILE A 101 -20.91 19.07 27.91
N VAL A 102 -19.91 19.93 27.70
CA VAL A 102 -19.75 20.73 26.50
C VAL A 102 -18.59 20.15 25.70
N THR A 103 -18.87 19.72 24.47
CA THR A 103 -17.87 19.22 23.52
C THR A 103 -17.98 19.96 22.20
N TYR A 104 -16.89 20.04 21.45
CA TYR A 104 -16.93 20.54 20.08
C TYR A 104 -17.65 19.52 19.18
N THR A 105 -18.68 19.96 18.46
CA THR A 105 -19.44 19.09 17.54
C THR A 105 -18.62 18.67 16.32
N SER A 106 -17.58 19.43 15.98
CA SER A 106 -16.63 19.10 14.91
C SER A 106 -15.59 18.05 15.31
N ASP A 107 -15.43 17.79 16.60
CA ASP A 107 -14.47 16.80 17.11
C ASP A 107 -15.22 15.55 17.58
N ILE A 108 -15.24 14.54 16.72
CA ILE A 108 -15.93 13.27 16.97
C ILE A 108 -15.32 12.49 18.15
N GLU A 109 -14.00 12.64 18.40
CA GLU A 109 -13.35 11.98 19.53
C GLU A 109 -13.81 12.65 20.84
N ALA A 110 -13.78 13.99 20.89
CA ALA A 110 -14.26 14.72 22.06
C ALA A 110 -15.73 14.41 22.37
N ALA A 111 -16.58 14.36 21.35
CA ALA A 111 -18.00 14.00 21.51
C ALA A 111 -18.17 12.57 22.05
N ASN A 112 -17.47 11.60 21.48
CA ASN A 112 -17.53 10.20 21.92
C ASN A 112 -16.99 10.03 23.35
N PHE A 113 -15.87 10.67 23.68
CA PHE A 113 -15.29 10.61 25.02
C PHE A 113 -16.18 11.33 26.04
N GLY A 114 -16.78 12.46 25.66
CA GLY A 114 -17.80 13.16 26.44
C GLY A 114 -19.00 12.28 26.76
N ALA A 115 -19.48 11.48 25.80
CA ALA A 115 -20.53 10.51 26.04
C ALA A 115 -20.12 9.42 27.06
N LYS A 116 -18.86 8.97 27.06
CA LYS A 116 -18.36 8.03 28.08
C LYS A 116 -18.26 8.66 29.47
N ILE A 117 -17.83 9.91 29.57
CA ILE A 117 -17.84 10.65 30.83
C ILE A 117 -19.28 10.86 31.32
N HIS A 118 -20.22 11.17 30.41
CA HIS A 118 -21.64 11.30 30.73
C HIS A 118 -22.17 10.03 31.40
N GLU A 119 -21.92 8.87 30.80
CA GLU A 119 -22.29 7.57 31.37
C GLU A 119 -21.66 7.37 32.75
N ALA A 120 -20.36 7.65 32.91
CA ALA A 120 -19.65 7.49 34.20
C ALA A 120 -20.24 8.37 35.32
N LEU A 121 -20.58 9.62 35.02
CA LEU A 121 -21.18 10.57 35.95
C LEU A 121 -22.60 10.17 36.32
N ARG A 122 -23.39 9.71 35.34
CA ARG A 122 -24.71 9.16 35.57
C ARG A 122 -24.69 7.91 36.46
N ASP A 123 -23.76 7.00 36.22
CA ASP A 123 -23.55 5.81 37.05
C ASP A 123 -23.18 6.18 38.50
N ALA A 124 -22.52 7.34 38.70
CA ALA A 124 -22.22 7.90 40.02
C ALA A 124 -23.40 8.62 40.69
N GLY A 125 -24.56 8.71 40.04
CA GLY A 125 -25.75 9.38 40.55
C GLY A 125 -25.73 10.90 40.40
N TRP A 126 -24.92 11.45 39.49
CA TRP A 126 -24.96 12.87 39.15
C TRP A 126 -26.16 13.18 38.23
N ILE A 127 -26.66 14.40 38.30
CA ILE A 127 -27.84 14.85 37.56
C ILE A 127 -27.39 15.66 36.34
N TYR A 128 -27.66 15.16 35.14
CA TYR A 128 -27.39 15.90 33.91
C TYR A 128 -28.35 17.09 33.80
N VAL A 129 -27.79 18.28 33.57
CA VAL A 129 -28.54 19.51 33.33
C VAL A 129 -28.02 20.12 32.04
N LYS A 130 -28.91 20.36 31.08
CA LYS A 130 -28.59 21.16 29.90
C LYS A 130 -28.70 22.62 30.30
N ILE A 131 -27.57 23.31 30.44
CA ILE A 131 -27.60 24.75 30.70
C ILE A 131 -27.88 25.37 29.34
N ALA A 132 -29.01 26.08 29.23
CA ALA A 132 -29.29 26.88 28.05
C ALA A 132 -28.25 28.01 27.99
N SER A 133 -27.08 27.72 27.40
CA SER A 133 -26.03 28.69 27.20
C SER A 133 -26.61 29.85 26.38
N TRP A 134 -26.64 31.05 26.98
CA TRP A 134 -26.96 32.36 26.39
C TRP A 134 -28.44 32.79 26.27
N GLN A 135 -29.29 32.57 27.28
CA GLN A 135 -30.30 33.61 27.56
C GLN A 135 -29.62 34.76 28.31
N THR A 136 -29.02 35.65 27.51
CA THR A 136 -28.71 37.06 27.76
C THR A 136 -29.04 37.54 29.17
N VAL A 137 -27.99 37.74 29.98
CA VAL A 137 -28.02 38.77 31.02
C VAL A 137 -28.10 40.10 30.26
N GLY A 138 -29.34 40.61 30.11
CA GLY A 138 -29.62 41.96 29.63
C GLY A 138 -29.60 42.94 30.79
#